data_AF-A0A159WK78-F1
#
_entry.id   AF-A0A159WK78-F1
#
_cell.length_a   1.000
_cell.length_b   1.000
_cell.length_c   1.000
_cell.angle_alpha   90.00
_cell.angle_beta   90.00
_cell.angle_gamma   90.00
#
_symmetry.space_group_name_H-M   'P 1'
#
loop_
_entity.id
_entity.type
_entity.pdbx_description
1 polymer ?
#
loop_
_entity_poly.entity_id
_entity_poly.type
_entity_poly.pdbx_seq_one_letter_code
_entity_poly.pdbx_strand_id
1 'polypeptide(L)'
;IAQANATLNDDMRFEEARVLVRRRGGEVDYVPGDDVDYMDVSPRQMVSVATAMIPFLEHDDANRALMGANMMRQAVPLIKSEAPLVGTGMEYRSAVDAGDVVKAEKAGVVQEVSADYITTANDDG
;
A
#
# COMPACT_ATOMS: atom_id res chain seq x y z
N ILE A 1 -19.90 -8.84 -2.47
CA ILE A 1 -18.43 -8.73 -2.50
C ILE A 1 -17.91 -9.21 -1.15
N ALA A 2 -17.12 -10.29 -1.12
CA ALA A 2 -16.46 -10.81 0.07
C ALA A 2 -15.25 -9.96 0.48
N GLN A 3 -14.93 -9.97 1.76
CA GLN A 3 -13.77 -9.26 2.30
C GLN A 3 -12.47 -10.00 1.97
N ALA A 4 -11.37 -9.25 1.85
CA ALA A 4 -10.04 -9.79 1.51
C ALA A 4 -9.45 -10.75 2.58
N ASN A 5 -10.00 -10.78 3.79
CA ASN A 5 -9.57 -11.64 4.90
C ASN A 5 -10.38 -12.94 5.02
N ALA A 6 -11.31 -13.22 4.10
CA ALA A 6 -12.04 -14.49 4.08
C ALA A 6 -11.07 -15.66 3.82
N THR A 7 -11.16 -16.71 4.64
CA THR A 7 -10.26 -17.87 4.56
C THR A 7 -10.63 -18.74 3.34
N LEU A 8 -9.62 -19.07 2.54
CA LEU A 8 -9.73 -19.92 1.35
C LEU A 8 -8.93 -21.20 1.56
N ASN A 9 -9.45 -22.32 1.04
CA ASN A 9 -8.73 -23.59 1.00
C ASN A 9 -7.74 -23.62 -0.18
N ASP A 10 -6.96 -24.70 -0.27
CA ASP A 10 -5.97 -24.91 -1.34
C ASP A 10 -6.58 -24.93 -2.75
N ASP A 11 -7.87 -25.25 -2.87
CA ASP A 11 -8.63 -25.24 -4.13
C ASP A 11 -9.22 -23.86 -4.47
N MET A 12 -8.84 -22.80 -3.73
CA MET A 12 -9.34 -21.43 -3.87
C MET A 12 -10.85 -21.29 -3.66
N ARG A 13 -11.44 -22.14 -2.82
CA ARG A 13 -12.83 -22.05 -2.35
C ARG A 13 -12.87 -21.54 -0.93
N PHE A 14 -13.97 -20.89 -0.55
CA PHE A 14 -14.20 -20.47 0.83
C PHE A 14 -14.24 -21.67 1.77
N GLU A 15 -13.44 -21.63 2.84
CA GLU A 15 -13.46 -22.67 3.88
C GLU A 15 -14.75 -22.62 4.71
N GLU A 16 -15.27 -21.40 4.91
CA GLU A 16 -16.49 -21.18 5.67
C GLU A 16 -17.74 -21.35 4.80
N ALA A 17 -18.75 -22.04 5.35
CA ALA A 17 -20.02 -22.24 4.65
C ALA A 17 -20.81 -20.93 4.45
N ARG A 18 -20.56 -19.91 5.27
CA ARG A 18 -21.16 -18.58 5.13
C ARG A 18 -20.07 -17.53 5.25
N VAL A 19 -19.97 -16.68 4.24
CA VAL A 19 -18.92 -15.65 4.12
C VAL A 19 -19.54 -14.28 4.36
N LEU A 20 -18.82 -13.43 5.09
CA LEU A 20 -19.19 -12.04 5.29
C LEU A 20 -19.05 -11.27 3.98
N VAL A 21 -20.16 -10.70 3.50
CA VAL A 21 -20.18 -9.93 2.26
C VAL A 21 -20.79 -8.55 2.45
N ARG A 22 -20.30 -7.60 1.64
CA ARG A 22 -20.98 -6.32 1.40
C ARG A 22 -21.92 -6.47 0.22
N ARG A 23 -23.19 -6.11 0.43
CA ARG A 23 -24.26 -6.06 -0.58
C ARG A 23 -24.51 -4.65 -1.09
N ARG A 24 -25.29 -4.55 -2.16
CA ARG A 24 -25.75 -3.28 -2.73
C ARG A 24 -26.51 -2.49 -1.66
N GLY A 25 -26.17 -1.22 -1.48
CA GLY A 25 -26.74 -0.38 -0.42
C GLY A 25 -25.91 -0.31 0.86
N GLY A 26 -24.77 -1.01 0.93
CA GLY A 26 -23.86 -0.95 2.09
C GLY A 26 -24.26 -1.89 3.23
N GLU A 27 -25.27 -2.73 3.02
CA GLU A 27 -25.65 -3.77 3.96
C GLU A 27 -24.55 -4.83 4.05
N VAL A 28 -24.31 -5.30 5.27
CA VAL A 28 -23.39 -6.38 5.57
C VAL A 28 -24.22 -7.60 5.91
N ASP A 29 -24.00 -8.71 5.19
CA ASP A 29 -24.74 -9.95 5.36
C ASP A 29 -23.80 -11.16 5.23
N TYR A 30 -24.25 -12.32 5.70
CA TYR A 30 -23.56 -13.59 5.55
C TYR A 30 -24.24 -14.42 4.46
N VAL A 31 -23.53 -14.76 3.39
CA VAL A 31 -24.08 -15.56 2.27
C VAL A 31 -23.28 -16.84 2.07
N PRO A 32 -23.89 -17.89 1.48
CA PRO A 32 -23.13 -19.05 1.01
C PRO A 32 -21.96 -18.63 0.11
N GLY A 33 -20.81 -19.30 0.23
CA GLY A 33 -19.63 -19.01 -0.58
C GLY A 33 -19.87 -19.08 -2.09
N ASP A 34 -20.78 -19.96 -2.52
CA ASP A 34 -21.18 -20.13 -3.92
C ASP A 34 -21.96 -18.93 -4.49
N ASP A 35 -22.58 -18.11 -3.62
CA ASP A 35 -23.33 -16.92 -4.00
C ASP A 35 -22.45 -15.65 -4.06
N VAL A 36 -21.14 -15.78 -3.88
CA VAL A 36 -20.19 -14.66 -3.88
C VAL A 36 -19.59 -14.46 -5.27
N ASP A 37 -19.94 -13.36 -5.93
CA ASP A 37 -19.41 -13.04 -7.26
C ASP A 37 -17.96 -12.52 -7.26
N TYR A 38 -17.58 -11.74 -6.24
CA TYR A 38 -16.31 -11.02 -6.18
C TYR A 38 -15.78 -10.93 -4.75
N MET A 39 -14.46 -10.78 -4.62
CA MET A 39 -13.74 -10.57 -3.35
C MET A 39 -12.82 -9.35 -3.47
N ASP A 40 -12.65 -8.60 -2.37
CA ASP A 40 -11.69 -7.49 -2.31
C ASP A 40 -10.25 -8.00 -2.50
N VAL A 41 -9.40 -7.22 -3.18
CA VAL A 41 -8.04 -7.65 -3.55
C VAL A 41 -7.05 -7.45 -2.39
N SER A 42 -7.29 -6.43 -1.56
CA SER A 42 -6.41 -6.11 -0.44
C SER A 42 -7.20 -5.48 0.72
N PRO A 43 -6.88 -5.79 1.98
CA PRO A 43 -7.45 -5.11 3.14
C PRO A 43 -7.22 -3.60 3.13
N ARG A 44 -6.16 -3.14 2.45
CA ARG A 44 -5.81 -1.71 2.35
C ARG A 44 -6.47 -1.00 1.17
N GLN A 45 -7.33 -1.69 0.39
CA GLN A 45 -7.96 -1.13 -0.82
C GLN A 45 -8.86 0.09 -0.52
N MET A 46 -9.37 0.21 0.70
CA MET A 46 -10.25 1.33 1.09
C MET A 46 -9.50 2.58 1.58
N VAL A 47 -8.20 2.48 1.88
CA VAL A 47 -7.45 3.58 2.49
C VAL A 47 -6.58 4.32 1.48
N SER A 48 -6.37 5.62 1.71
CA SER A 48 -5.47 6.44 0.89
C SER A 48 -4.01 6.05 1.09
N VAL A 49 -3.13 6.46 0.17
CA VAL A 49 -1.67 6.26 0.30
C VAL A 49 -1.14 6.79 1.63
N ALA A 50 -1.55 8.01 2.03
CA ALA A 50 -1.14 8.61 3.30
C ALA A 50 -1.62 7.78 4.50
N THR A 51 -2.90 7.41 4.52
CA THR A 51 -3.46 6.61 5.62
C THR A 51 -2.82 5.21 5.68
N ALA A 52 -2.46 4.64 4.53
CA ALA A 52 -1.81 3.33 4.44
C ALA A 52 -0.35 3.32 4.96
N MET A 53 0.26 4.48 5.19
CA MET A 53 1.58 4.62 5.81
C MET A 53 1.53 4.63 7.35
N ILE A 54 0.34 4.66 7.97
CA ILE A 54 0.19 4.60 9.42
C ILE A 54 0.29 3.13 9.87
N PRO A 55 1.33 2.72 10.63
CA PRO A 55 1.39 1.38 11.18
C PRO A 55 0.30 1.19 12.25
N PHE A 56 -0.25 -0.01 12.36
CA PHE A 56 -1.28 -0.36 13.36
C PHE A 56 -2.56 0.49 13.25
N LEU A 57 -2.92 0.92 12.04
CA LEU A 57 -4.11 1.75 11.76
C LEU A 57 -5.40 1.14 12.32
N GLU A 58 -5.52 -0.19 12.31
CA GLU A 58 -6.65 -0.94 12.84
C GLU A 58 -6.85 -0.76 14.36
N HIS A 59 -5.85 -0.24 15.06
CA HIS A 59 -5.87 0.03 16.49
C HIS A 59 -6.12 1.51 16.84
N ASP A 60 -6.16 2.38 15.84
CA ASP A 60 -6.43 3.81 16.00
C ASP A 60 -7.88 4.16 15.62
N ASP A 61 -8.46 5.15 16.30
CA ASP A 61 -9.77 5.66 15.90
C ASP A 61 -9.69 6.52 14.63
N ALA A 62 -10.81 6.64 13.92
CA ALA A 62 -10.86 7.31 12.63
C ALA A 62 -10.44 8.79 12.69
N ASN A 63 -10.74 9.52 13.78
CA ASN A 63 -10.39 10.93 13.89
C ASN A 63 -8.89 11.10 14.10
N ARG A 64 -8.27 10.24 14.92
CA ARG A 64 -6.81 10.23 15.11
C ARG A 64 -6.08 9.80 13.85
N ALA A 65 -6.55 8.76 13.16
CA ALA A 65 -6.01 8.34 11.87
C ALA A 65 -6.08 9.46 10.82
N LEU A 66 -7.21 10.19 10.76
CA LEU A 66 -7.38 11.35 9.88
C LEU A 66 -6.38 12.47 10.22
N MET A 67 -6.21 12.78 11.50
CA MET A 67 -5.22 13.76 11.94
C MET A 67 -3.80 13.31 11.58
N GLY A 68 -3.43 12.06 11.84
CA GLY A 68 -2.12 11.51 11.51
C GLY A 68 -1.81 11.58 10.01
N ALA A 69 -2.76 11.18 9.16
CA ALA A 69 -2.62 11.26 7.71
C ALA A 69 -2.42 12.70 7.21
N ASN A 70 -3.11 13.66 7.83
CA ASN A 70 -2.97 15.07 7.48
C ASN A 70 -1.65 15.67 7.99
N MET A 71 -1.22 15.31 9.19
CA MET A 71 0.03 15.77 9.78
C MET A 71 1.25 15.27 8.99
N MET A 72 1.20 14.06 8.42
CA MET A 72 2.29 13.56 7.55
C MET A 72 2.56 14.46 6.34
N ARG A 73 1.53 15.09 5.77
CA ARG A 73 1.68 16.04 4.65
C ARG A 73 2.28 17.39 5.07
N GLN A 74 2.37 17.65 6.36
CA GLN A 74 2.95 18.86 6.93
C GLN A 74 4.39 18.65 7.40
N ALA A 75 4.93 17.44 7.26
CA ALA A 75 6.31 17.14 7.60
C ALA A 75 7.27 17.99 6.76
N VAL A 76 8.36 18.43 7.39
CA VAL A 76 9.42 19.22 6.75
C VAL A 76 10.65 18.36 6.46
N PRO A 77 11.33 18.54 5.31
CA PRO A 77 12.56 17.81 5.02
C PRO A 77 13.67 18.12 6.03
N LEU A 78 14.32 17.08 6.54
CA LEU A 78 15.47 17.19 7.44
C LEU A 78 16.78 17.30 6.65
N ILE A 79 17.84 17.81 7.28
CA ILE A 79 19.20 17.82 6.69
C ILE A 79 19.69 16.39 6.40
N LYS A 80 19.35 15.45 7.28
CA LYS A 80 19.64 14.03 7.14
C LYS A 80 18.36 13.24 7.41
N SER A 81 17.82 12.62 6.38
CA SER A 81 16.63 11.76 6.48
C SER A 81 17.01 10.36 6.94
N GLU A 82 16.20 9.80 7.83
CA GLU A 82 16.34 8.42 8.30
C GLU A 82 15.01 7.69 8.12
N ALA A 83 15.06 6.46 7.62
CA ALA A 83 13.86 5.66 7.39
C ALA A 83 13.28 5.19 8.73
N PRO A 84 11.94 5.06 8.85
CA PRO A 84 11.33 4.55 10.08
C PRO A 84 11.72 3.09 10.31
N LEU A 85 11.98 2.73 11.57
CA LEU A 85 12.25 1.34 11.96
C LEU A 85 11.03 0.43 11.80
N VAL A 86 9.83 1.00 11.98
CA VAL A 86 8.55 0.31 11.83
C VAL A 86 7.80 0.97 10.68
N GLY A 87 7.60 0.22 9.60
CA GLY A 87 6.92 0.68 8.39
C GLY A 87 5.80 -0.25 7.96
N THR A 88 5.08 0.18 6.94
CA THR A 88 3.89 -0.50 6.39
C THR A 88 4.17 -1.21 5.06
N GLY A 89 5.29 -0.86 4.40
CA GLY A 89 5.65 -1.29 3.05
C GLY A 89 5.17 -0.33 1.94
N MET A 90 4.34 0.66 2.28
CA MET A 90 3.87 1.67 1.32
C MET A 90 4.89 2.76 1.04
N GLU A 91 5.89 2.93 1.90
CA GLU A 91 6.86 4.02 1.86
C GLU A 91 7.67 4.00 0.56
N TYR A 92 8.15 2.82 0.15
CA TYR A 92 8.97 2.66 -1.06
C TYR A 92 8.21 3.10 -2.32
N ARG A 93 7.01 2.55 -2.55
CA ARG A 93 6.20 2.93 -3.71
C ARG A 93 5.80 4.40 -3.64
N SER A 94 5.43 4.88 -2.47
CA SER A 94 5.06 6.30 -2.30
C SER A 94 6.20 7.24 -2.68
N ALA A 95 7.44 6.94 -2.28
CA ALA A 95 8.61 7.76 -2.64
C ALA A 95 8.94 7.68 -4.15
N VAL A 96 8.90 6.47 -4.72
CA VAL A 96 9.19 6.21 -6.14
C VAL A 96 8.15 6.86 -7.07
N ASP A 97 6.88 6.87 -6.64
CA ASP A 97 5.74 7.37 -7.41
C ASP A 97 5.51 8.87 -7.19
N ALA A 98 5.99 9.45 -6.08
CA ALA A 98 5.95 10.90 -5.84
C ALA A 98 6.78 11.70 -6.88
N GLY A 99 7.85 11.09 -7.41
CA GLY A 99 8.65 11.67 -8.49
C GLY A 99 9.84 12.53 -8.05
N ASP A 100 10.02 12.75 -6.75
CA ASP A 100 11.15 13.53 -6.22
C ASP A 100 12.47 12.72 -6.15
N VAL A 101 12.41 11.39 -6.33
CA VAL A 101 13.60 10.52 -6.40
C VAL A 101 14.03 10.29 -7.85
N VAL A 102 15.35 10.28 -8.07
CA VAL A 102 15.94 9.96 -9.38
C VAL A 102 15.89 8.45 -9.60
N LYS A 103 15.34 8.03 -10.75
CA LYS A 103 15.25 6.62 -11.17
C LYS A 103 16.07 6.42 -12.44
N ALA A 104 16.74 5.29 -12.55
CA ALA A 104 17.40 4.91 -13.80
C ALA A 104 16.33 4.58 -14.86
N GLU A 105 16.42 5.19 -16.05
CA GLU A 105 15.48 4.93 -17.15
C GLU A 105 15.74 3.58 -17.84
N LYS A 106 17.00 3.13 -17.82
CA LYS A 106 17.47 1.88 -18.42
C LYS A 106 18.37 1.14 -17.46
N ALA A 107 18.52 -0.17 -17.70
CA ALA A 107 19.52 -0.98 -17.05
C ALA A 107 20.92 -0.62 -17.58
N GLY A 108 21.90 -0.66 -16.69
CA GLY A 108 23.28 -0.32 -16.99
C GLY A 108 24.16 -0.31 -15.75
N VAL A 109 25.38 0.20 -15.91
CA VAL A 109 26.36 0.32 -14.83
C VAL A 109 26.68 1.78 -14.57
N VAL A 110 26.87 2.14 -13.30
CA VAL A 110 27.29 3.49 -12.90
C VAL A 110 28.73 3.70 -13.34
N GLN A 111 28.96 4.72 -14.17
CA GLN A 111 30.28 5.08 -14.70
C GLN A 111 30.96 6.15 -13.86
N GLU A 112 30.21 7.16 -13.43
CA GLU A 112 30.72 8.29 -12.65
C GLU A 112 29.64 8.79 -11.67
N VAL A 113 30.08 9.19 -10.47
CA VAL A 113 29.23 9.77 -9.42
C VAL A 113 29.88 11.04 -8.90
N SER A 114 29.13 12.14 -8.96
CA SER A 114 29.44 13.42 -8.33
C SER A 114 28.28 13.85 -7.43
N ALA A 115 28.49 14.88 -6.60
CA ALA A 115 27.41 15.51 -5.84
C ALA A 115 26.33 16.11 -6.75
N ASP A 116 26.70 16.50 -7.98
CA ASP A 116 25.81 17.20 -8.91
C ASP A 116 25.16 16.28 -9.95
N TYR A 117 25.76 15.14 -10.27
CA TYR A 117 25.28 14.24 -11.32
C TYR A 117 25.73 12.78 -11.15
N ILE A 118 25.02 11.88 -11.83
CA ILE A 118 25.34 10.46 -11.95
C ILE A 118 25.31 10.10 -13.44
N THR A 119 26.39 9.52 -13.95
CA THR A 119 26.49 9.03 -15.33
C THR A 119 26.38 7.52 -15.35
N THR A 120 25.51 6.99 -16.21
CA THR A 120 25.32 5.53 -16.39
C THR A 120 25.65 5.12 -17.82
N ALA A 121 26.36 4.00 -17.95
CA ALA A 121 26.57 3.33 -19.23
C ALA A 121 25.49 2.26 -19.38
N ASN A 122 24.55 2.47 -20.29
CA ASN A 122 23.44 1.56 -20.51
C ASN A 122 23.92 0.29 -21.24
N ASP A 123 23.23 -0.81 -21.02
CA ASP A 123 23.56 -2.10 -21.66
C ASP A 123 23.28 -2.11 -23.18
N ASP A 124 22.58 -1.10 -23.71
CA ASP A 124 22.18 -1.01 -25.13
C ASP A 124 23.16 -0.27 -26.05
N GLY A 125 24.32 0.16 -25.54
CA GLY A 125 25.41 0.80 -26.30
C GLY A 125 25.30 2.32 -26.36
#